data_AF-A0AAD3NR47-F1
#
_entry.id   AF-A0AAD3NR47-F1
#
_cell.length_a   1.000
_cell.length_b   1.000
_cell.length_c   1.000
_cell.angle_alpha   90.00
_cell.angle_beta   90.00
_cell.angle_gamma   90.00
#
_symmetry.space_group_name_H-M   'P 1'
#
loop_
_entity.id
_entity.type
_entity.pdbx_description
1 polymer ?
#
loop_
_entity_poly.entity_id
_entity_poly.type
_entity_poly.pdbx_seq_one_letter_code
_entity_poly.pdbx_strand_id
1 'polypeptide(L)'
;MPLRTNLQCWEYGISLCRELAFQYETLYDYQSLSWIRKMEAAYYDNIIEQQRIEPEFFRMGFYGRKFPFFLRNKEFVCRGYDYERLEDFQQRMLGEFPQAIAMQHPNQPDDTILQSDAQYLQIYAVTPVSDISDVPQLERVPERIKSFYRINNVSRFHYDRPFHKGPKDRENEFRSLWIERTTLILSRPLPGISRWAEVERREVVEVSPLENAIYVVENKTQELRTLISQYQHRQHHGNINPLSISLFNLFYKLAWDFVQQSPRDTERIHLKDL
;
A
#
# COMPACT_ATOMS: atom_id res chain seq x y z
N MET A 1 -14.76 24.24 13.67
CA MET A 1 -14.40 22.80 13.67
C MET A 1 -13.00 22.66 13.12
N PRO A 2 -11.99 22.30 13.92
CA PRO A 2 -10.64 22.11 13.41
C PRO A 2 -10.65 20.87 12.51
N LEU A 3 -10.15 21.05 11.29
CA LEU A 3 -9.87 19.96 10.37
C LEU A 3 -8.95 18.96 11.08
N ARG A 4 -9.48 17.80 11.49
CA ARG A 4 -8.69 16.63 11.88
C ARG A 4 -7.92 16.14 10.65
N THR A 5 -6.89 16.87 10.27
CA THR A 5 -5.86 16.45 9.33
C THR A 5 -4.66 15.98 10.15
N ASN A 6 -4.90 15.09 11.11
CA ASN A 6 -3.83 14.49 11.89
C ASN A 6 -3.23 13.34 11.06
N LEU A 7 -2.63 13.67 9.91
CA LEU A 7 -1.94 12.70 9.05
C LEU A 7 -0.70 12.09 9.72
N GLN A 8 -0.38 12.47 10.97
CA GLN A 8 0.75 12.00 11.77
C GLN A 8 2.08 11.93 10.98
N CYS A 9 2.28 12.89 10.08
CA CYS A 9 3.48 12.96 9.22
C CYS A 9 4.55 13.85 9.88
N TRP A 10 5.07 13.42 11.02
CA TRP A 10 6.07 14.17 11.80
C TRP A 10 7.37 14.39 11.03
N GLU A 11 7.70 13.51 10.07
CA GLU A 11 8.88 13.60 9.20
C GLU A 11 8.89 14.89 8.38
N TYR A 12 7.75 15.29 7.81
CA TYR A 12 7.63 16.57 7.10
C TYR A 12 7.63 17.77 8.07
N GLY A 13 7.13 17.57 9.29
CA GLY A 13 7.23 18.57 10.34
C GLY A 13 8.68 18.86 10.73
N ILE A 14 9.53 17.83 10.81
CA ILE A 14 10.96 17.96 11.14
C ILE A 14 11.71 18.78 10.08
N SER A 15 11.47 18.54 8.78
CA SER A 15 12.13 19.33 7.73
C SER A 15 11.80 20.82 7.85
N LEU A 16 10.52 21.15 8.08
CA LEU A 16 10.08 22.53 8.30
C LEU A 16 10.68 23.14 9.58
N CYS A 17 10.76 22.36 10.67
CA CYS A 17 11.41 22.81 11.91
C CYS A 17 12.86 23.23 11.67
N ARG A 18 13.60 22.46 10.86
CA ARG A 18 15.01 22.74 10.55
C ARG A 18 15.17 24.01 9.71
N GLU A 19 14.29 24.21 8.72
CA GLU A 19 14.27 25.44 7.91
C GLU A 19 13.99 26.68 8.77
N LEU A 20 12.98 26.61 9.65
CA LEU A 20 12.65 27.69 10.58
C LEU A 20 13.77 27.94 11.59
N ALA A 21 14.39 26.89 12.13
CA ALA A 21 15.50 27.01 13.05
C ALA A 21 16.68 27.77 12.43
N PHE A 22 16.99 27.51 11.15
CA PHE A 22 18.03 28.23 10.43
C PHE A 22 17.74 29.73 10.31
N GLN A 23 16.48 30.11 10.05
CA GLN A 23 16.07 31.51 10.01
C GLN A 23 16.16 32.20 11.38
N TYR A 24 15.67 31.56 12.43
CA TYR A 24 15.73 32.12 13.79
C TYR A 24 17.16 32.27 14.30
N GLU A 25 18.06 31.35 13.95
CA GLU A 25 19.49 31.46 14.25
C GLU A 25 20.13 32.64 13.54
N THR A 26 19.79 32.86 12.27
CA THR A 26 20.28 34.00 11.46
C THR A 26 19.78 35.35 12.01
N LEU A 27 18.56 35.38 12.55
CA LEU A 27 17.94 36.57 13.13
C LEU A 27 18.27 36.76 14.63
N TYR A 28 19.04 35.86 15.23
CA TYR A 28 19.35 35.84 16.66
C TYR A 28 18.11 35.77 17.58
N ASP A 29 16.97 35.25 17.08
CA ASP A 29 15.76 34.99 17.88
C ASP A 29 15.86 33.65 18.60
N TYR A 30 16.60 33.65 19.71
CA TYR A 30 16.84 32.45 20.49
C TYR A 30 15.60 31.92 21.22
N GLN A 31 14.59 32.76 21.45
CA GLN A 31 13.35 32.32 22.08
C GLN A 31 12.56 31.43 21.13
N SER A 32 12.36 31.88 19.88
CA SER A 32 11.71 31.09 18.83
C SER A 32 12.55 29.87 18.43
N LEU A 33 13.88 30.00 18.42
CA LEU A 33 14.79 28.87 18.17
C LEU A 33 14.66 27.78 19.24
N SER A 34 14.60 28.14 20.53
CA SER A 34 14.41 27.17 21.62
C SER A 34 13.09 26.42 21.46
N TRP A 35 12.02 27.13 21.11
CA TRP A 35 10.71 26.55 20.89
C TRP A 35 10.70 25.57 19.70
N ILE A 36 11.24 25.95 18.54
CA ILE A 36 11.22 25.09 17.35
C ILE A 36 12.07 23.84 17.54
N ARG A 37 13.19 23.91 18.26
CA ARG A 37 14.03 22.73 18.58
C ARG A 37 13.35 21.76 19.53
N LYS A 38 12.61 22.26 20.52
CA LYS A 38 11.77 21.40 21.38
C LYS A 38 10.66 20.72 20.59
N MET A 39 10.06 21.42 19.62
CA MET A 39 9.06 20.83 18.73
C MET A 39 9.69 19.76 17.83
N GLU A 40 10.89 19.98 17.27
CA GLU A 40 11.63 18.99 16.49
C GLU A 40 11.91 17.73 17.34
N ALA A 41 12.36 17.88 18.59
CA ALA A 41 12.58 16.78 19.52
C ALA A 41 11.29 15.97 19.75
N ALA A 42 10.18 16.65 20.06
CA ALA A 42 8.89 16.00 20.28
C ALA A 42 8.39 15.24 19.03
N TYR A 43 8.73 15.69 17.82
CA TYR A 43 8.43 14.94 16.60
C TYR A 43 9.22 13.63 16.51
N TYR A 44 10.51 13.60 16.85
CA TYR A 44 11.26 12.33 16.92
C TYR A 44 10.66 11.37 17.95
N ASP A 45 10.32 11.87 19.13
CA ASP A 45 9.69 11.06 20.18
C ASP A 45 8.37 10.47 19.68
N ASN A 46 7.54 11.27 19.02
CA ASN A 46 6.29 10.77 18.44
C ASN A 46 6.52 9.70 17.35
N ILE A 47 7.55 9.86 16.49
CA ILE A 47 7.92 8.84 15.49
C ILE A 47 8.29 7.51 16.18
N ILE A 48 9.01 7.59 17.30
CA ILE A 48 9.56 6.44 18.03
C ILE A 48 8.56 5.84 19.02
N GLU A 49 7.57 6.57 19.50
CA GLU A 49 6.67 6.08 20.55
C GLU A 49 5.28 5.78 20.00
N GLN A 50 4.71 6.67 19.18
CA GLN A 50 3.32 6.52 18.74
C GLN A 50 3.17 5.46 17.65
N GLN A 51 2.17 4.59 17.82
CA GLN A 51 1.80 3.62 16.81
C GLN A 51 0.99 4.31 15.71
N ARG A 52 1.46 4.18 14.46
CA ARG A 52 0.75 4.65 13.28
C ARG A 52 -0.11 3.54 12.72
N ILE A 53 -1.27 3.91 12.22
CA ILE A 53 -2.12 3.00 11.45
C ILE A 53 -1.76 3.24 9.99
N GLU A 54 -1.43 2.17 9.28
CA GLU A 54 -1.19 2.25 7.85
C GLU A 54 -2.54 2.47 7.14
N PRO A 55 -2.66 3.52 6.31
CA PRO A 55 -3.89 3.77 5.57
C PRO A 55 -4.04 2.77 4.44
N GLU A 56 -5.27 2.39 4.14
CA GLU A 56 -5.59 1.71 2.88
C GLU A 56 -5.69 2.72 1.73
N PHE A 57 -5.39 2.27 0.52
CA PHE A 57 -5.52 3.07 -0.69
C PHE A 57 -6.55 2.45 -1.62
N PHE A 58 -7.38 3.28 -2.21
CA PHE A 58 -8.51 2.85 -3.03
C PHE A 58 -8.45 3.50 -4.39
N ARG A 59 -8.49 2.69 -5.44
CA ARG A 59 -8.66 3.17 -6.81
C ARG A 59 -10.15 3.35 -7.07
N MET A 60 -10.53 4.51 -7.60
CA MET A 60 -11.88 4.84 -8.07
C MET A 60 -11.85 5.12 -9.58
N GLY A 61 -12.67 4.39 -10.34
CA GLY A 61 -12.94 4.67 -11.75
C GLY A 61 -14.34 5.22 -11.91
N PHE A 62 -14.46 6.39 -12.54
CA PHE A 62 -15.73 7.05 -12.81
C PHE A 62 -16.05 6.93 -14.29
N TYR A 63 -17.04 6.12 -14.66
CA TYR A 63 -17.35 5.83 -16.06
C TYR A 63 -18.77 6.16 -16.46
N GLY A 64 -18.95 6.51 -17.72
CA GLY A 64 -20.24 6.89 -18.29
C GLY A 64 -20.43 8.41 -18.36
N ARG A 65 -21.29 8.85 -19.29
CA ARG A 65 -21.39 10.25 -19.71
C ARG A 65 -22.06 11.14 -18.68
N LYS A 66 -22.79 10.58 -17.71
CA LYS A 66 -23.47 11.37 -16.67
C LYS A 66 -22.54 11.90 -15.57
N PHE A 67 -21.28 11.49 -15.53
CA PHE A 67 -20.31 12.15 -14.66
C PHE A 67 -19.91 13.54 -15.21
N PRO A 68 -19.61 14.52 -14.33
CA PRO A 68 -18.98 15.77 -14.72
C PRO A 68 -17.69 15.54 -15.52
N PHE A 69 -17.35 16.47 -16.42
CA PHE A 69 -16.21 16.31 -17.34
C PHE A 69 -14.89 15.98 -16.64
N PHE A 70 -14.64 16.53 -15.46
CA PHE A 70 -13.40 16.28 -14.70
C PHE A 70 -13.33 14.89 -14.05
N LEU A 71 -14.44 14.15 -13.97
CA LEU A 71 -14.49 12.76 -13.49
C LEU A 71 -14.77 11.77 -14.62
N ARG A 72 -15.47 12.18 -15.66
CA ARG A 72 -15.95 11.31 -16.72
C ARG A 72 -14.80 10.52 -17.36
N ASN A 73 -14.93 9.20 -17.28
CA ASN A 73 -13.98 8.22 -17.83
C ASN A 73 -12.55 8.43 -17.32
N LYS A 74 -12.41 8.87 -16.07
CA LYS A 74 -11.14 9.08 -15.38
C LYS A 74 -11.03 8.20 -14.15
N GLU A 75 -9.80 8.00 -13.73
CA GLU A 75 -9.44 7.15 -12.61
C GLU A 75 -8.61 7.94 -11.60
N PHE A 76 -8.82 7.63 -10.33
CA PHE A 76 -8.14 8.29 -9.23
C PHE A 76 -7.73 7.24 -8.21
N VAL A 77 -6.63 7.49 -7.50
CA VAL A 77 -6.30 6.75 -6.28
C VAL A 77 -6.50 7.68 -5.10
N CYS A 78 -7.17 7.18 -4.07
CA CYS A 78 -7.49 7.89 -2.84
C CYS A 78 -6.82 7.21 -1.65
N ARG A 79 -6.21 8.00 -0.78
CA ARG A 79 -5.76 7.59 0.55
C ARG A 79 -6.95 7.59 1.49
N GLY A 80 -7.29 6.42 2.04
CA GLY A 80 -8.35 6.24 3.02
C GLY A 80 -8.16 7.05 4.29
N TYR A 81 -9.25 7.20 5.04
CA TYR A 81 -9.20 7.68 6.42
C TYR A 81 -8.62 6.61 7.35
N ASP A 82 -8.26 7.02 8.56
CA ASP A 82 -7.77 6.08 9.57
C ASP A 82 -8.83 5.01 9.84
N TYR A 83 -8.44 3.74 9.77
CA TYR A 83 -9.31 2.55 9.90
C TYR A 83 -10.38 2.36 8.82
N GLU A 84 -10.38 3.17 7.76
CA GLU A 84 -11.35 3.03 6.68
C GLU A 84 -11.03 1.80 5.82
N ARG A 85 -12.00 0.89 5.71
CA ARG A 85 -11.92 -0.29 4.84
C ARG A 85 -12.59 -0.06 3.50
N LEU A 86 -12.35 -0.95 2.55
CA LEU A 86 -12.95 -0.90 1.21
C LEU A 86 -14.49 -0.77 1.24
N GLU A 87 -15.16 -1.54 2.09
CA GLU A 87 -16.63 -1.52 2.18
C GLU A 87 -17.15 -0.16 2.68
N ASP A 88 -16.54 0.39 3.73
CA ASP A 88 -16.89 1.70 4.28
C ASP A 88 -16.64 2.82 3.26
N PHE A 89 -15.51 2.73 2.56
CA PHE A 89 -15.15 3.66 1.49
C PHE A 89 -16.15 3.59 0.34
N GLN A 90 -16.54 2.39 -0.11
CA GLN A 90 -17.54 2.19 -1.15
C GLN A 90 -18.89 2.80 -0.74
N GLN A 91 -19.37 2.53 0.47
CA GLN A 91 -20.63 3.10 0.97
C GLN A 91 -20.58 4.63 1.01
N ARG A 92 -19.47 5.20 1.49
CA ARG A 92 -19.27 6.65 1.50
C ARG A 92 -19.31 7.24 0.09
N MET A 93 -18.60 6.63 -0.85
CA MET A 93 -18.58 7.11 -2.24
C MET A 93 -19.93 6.97 -2.95
N LEU A 94 -20.69 5.90 -2.66
CA LEU A 94 -22.05 5.74 -3.17
C LEU A 94 -23.03 6.74 -2.53
N GLY A 95 -22.77 7.17 -1.28
CA GLY A 95 -23.51 8.26 -0.65
C GLY A 95 -23.28 9.62 -1.35
N GLU A 96 -22.06 9.89 -1.80
CA GLU A 96 -21.72 11.10 -2.57
C GLU A 96 -22.28 11.05 -4.01
N PHE A 97 -22.36 9.86 -4.60
CA PHE A 97 -22.87 9.63 -5.95
C PHE A 97 -24.06 8.65 -5.95
N PRO A 98 -25.24 9.07 -5.48
CA PRO A 98 -26.39 8.17 -5.27
C PRO A 98 -26.98 7.58 -6.56
N GLN A 99 -26.67 8.16 -7.72
CA GLN A 99 -27.08 7.63 -9.03
C GLN A 99 -26.05 6.68 -9.65
N ALA A 100 -24.91 6.47 -9.00
CA ALA A 100 -23.85 5.62 -9.51
C ALA A 100 -24.14 4.14 -9.24
N ILE A 101 -23.88 3.31 -10.25
CA ILE A 101 -23.98 1.86 -10.20
C ILE A 101 -22.60 1.32 -9.85
N ALA A 102 -22.50 0.61 -8.72
CA ALA A 102 -21.25 -0.02 -8.28
C ALA A 102 -20.88 -1.19 -9.21
N MET A 103 -19.70 -1.10 -9.82
CA MET A 103 -19.13 -2.19 -10.62
C MET A 103 -18.47 -3.23 -9.69
N GLN A 104 -18.77 -4.50 -9.93
CA GLN A 104 -18.35 -5.61 -9.05
C GLN A 104 -16.97 -6.20 -9.40
N HIS A 105 -16.49 -5.96 -10.62
CA HIS A 105 -15.25 -6.57 -11.11
C HIS A 105 -14.22 -5.49 -11.43
N PRO A 106 -12.91 -5.76 -11.24
CA PRO A 106 -11.82 -4.83 -11.57
C PRO A 106 -11.50 -4.80 -13.08
N ASN A 107 -12.33 -5.43 -13.92
CA ASN A 107 -12.14 -5.44 -15.36
C ASN A 107 -12.23 -4.02 -15.93
N GLN A 108 -11.44 -3.74 -16.96
CA GLN A 108 -11.54 -2.45 -17.64
C GLN A 108 -12.94 -2.31 -18.25
N PRO A 109 -13.59 -1.15 -18.11
CA PRO A 109 -14.85 -0.89 -18.78
C PRO A 109 -14.64 -0.89 -20.29
N ASP A 110 -15.60 -1.44 -21.00
CA ASP A 110 -15.67 -1.41 -22.45
C ASP A 110 -16.32 -0.12 -22.94
N ASP A 111 -16.31 0.09 -24.26
CA ASP A 111 -16.91 1.28 -24.87
C ASP A 111 -18.41 1.41 -24.57
N THR A 112 -19.11 0.29 -24.31
CA THR A 112 -20.53 0.32 -23.96
C THR A 112 -20.76 1.02 -22.61
N ILE A 113 -19.94 0.71 -21.60
CA ILE A 113 -19.97 1.38 -20.29
C ILE A 113 -19.47 2.83 -20.42
N LEU A 114 -18.39 3.07 -21.15
CA LEU A 114 -17.79 4.40 -21.29
C LEU A 114 -18.71 5.41 -22.00
N GLN A 115 -19.53 4.94 -22.94
CA GLN A 115 -20.45 5.76 -23.72
C GLN A 115 -21.88 5.78 -23.18
N SER A 116 -22.17 4.98 -22.15
CA SER A 116 -23.49 4.90 -21.53
C SER A 116 -23.97 6.25 -20.95
N ASP A 117 -25.28 6.46 -20.96
CA ASP A 117 -25.95 7.58 -20.28
C ASP A 117 -26.28 7.23 -18.81
N ALA A 118 -25.34 6.57 -18.14
CA ALA A 118 -25.40 6.21 -16.73
C ALA A 118 -24.11 6.64 -16.00
N GLN A 119 -24.09 6.44 -14.69
CA GLN A 119 -22.91 6.62 -13.84
C GLN A 119 -22.49 5.23 -13.35
N TYR A 120 -21.28 4.81 -13.66
CA TYR A 120 -20.68 3.58 -13.16
C TYR A 120 -19.47 3.91 -12.31
N LEU A 121 -19.44 3.35 -11.10
CA LEU A 121 -18.37 3.58 -10.14
C LEU A 121 -17.67 2.26 -9.84
N GLN A 122 -16.37 2.20 -10.12
CA GLN A 122 -15.55 1.02 -9.88
C GLN A 122 -14.53 1.31 -8.79
N ILE A 123 -14.62 0.60 -7.67
CA ILE A 123 -13.76 0.83 -6.51
C ILE A 123 -13.15 -0.49 -6.04
N TYR A 124 -11.82 -0.49 -5.89
CA TYR A 124 -11.08 -1.59 -5.29
C TYR A 124 -9.82 -1.08 -4.58
N ALA A 125 -9.30 -1.89 -3.65
CA ALA A 125 -8.07 -1.58 -2.93
C ALA A 125 -6.84 -1.72 -3.84
N VAL A 126 -5.84 -0.87 -3.61
CA VAL A 126 -4.55 -0.89 -4.30
C VAL A 126 -3.41 -0.80 -3.30
N THR A 127 -2.29 -1.41 -3.65
CA THR A 127 -1.10 -1.46 -2.78
C THR A 127 -0.08 -0.42 -3.27
N PRO A 128 0.45 0.46 -2.39
CA PRO A 128 1.50 1.39 -2.76
C PRO A 128 2.77 0.64 -3.17
N VAL A 129 3.44 1.12 -4.21
CA VAL A 129 4.75 0.65 -4.63
C VAL A 129 5.77 1.69 -4.18
N SER A 130 6.62 1.28 -3.24
CA SER A 130 7.71 2.12 -2.73
C SER A 130 8.86 2.13 -3.73
N ASP A 131 9.32 3.33 -4.10
CA ASP A 131 10.54 3.51 -4.91
C ASP A 131 11.83 3.41 -4.09
N ILE A 132 11.72 3.24 -2.77
CA ILE A 132 12.87 3.05 -1.87
C ILE A 132 13.45 1.67 -2.15
N SER A 133 14.54 1.66 -2.91
CA SER A 133 15.40 0.48 -3.03
C SER A 133 15.89 0.06 -1.65
N ASP A 134 15.91 -1.25 -1.37
CA ASP A 134 16.53 -1.82 -0.15
C ASP A 134 18.04 -1.53 -0.15
N VAL A 135 18.41 -0.32 0.24
CA VAL A 135 19.81 0.06 0.46
C VAL A 135 20.27 -0.64 1.74
N PRO A 136 21.46 -1.25 1.79
CA PRO A 136 21.96 -1.94 3.00
C PRO A 136 21.95 -1.08 4.28
N GLN A 137 22.02 0.25 4.11
CA GLN A 137 21.95 1.23 5.20
C GLN A 137 20.57 1.25 5.88
N LEU A 138 19.50 0.92 5.16
CA LEU A 138 18.15 0.82 5.68
C LEU A 138 17.94 -0.45 6.50
N GLU A 139 18.79 -1.47 6.38
CA GLU A 139 18.61 -2.75 7.09
C GLU A 139 18.58 -2.56 8.62
N ARG A 140 19.43 -1.65 9.14
CA ARG A 140 19.53 -1.31 10.57
C ARG A 140 18.46 -0.34 11.07
N VAL A 141 17.67 0.25 10.17
CA VAL A 141 16.64 1.22 10.56
C VAL A 141 15.45 0.48 11.18
N PRO A 142 14.84 0.96 12.27
CA PRO A 142 13.62 0.37 12.81
C PRO A 142 12.49 0.33 11.77
N GLU A 143 11.76 -0.78 11.70
CA GLU A 143 10.71 -0.99 10.68
C GLU A 143 9.64 0.12 10.70
N ARG A 144 9.31 0.64 11.88
CA ARG A 144 8.37 1.77 12.03
C ARG A 144 8.76 3.03 11.27
N ILE A 145 10.06 3.25 11.07
CA ILE A 145 10.58 4.39 10.32
C ILE A 145 10.53 4.04 8.83
N LYS A 146 10.95 2.82 8.44
CA LYS A 146 10.91 2.37 7.04
C LYS A 146 9.49 2.36 6.48
N SER A 147 8.53 1.85 7.25
CA SER A 147 7.14 1.70 6.79
C SER A 147 6.52 3.03 6.40
N PHE A 148 6.82 4.12 7.12
CA PHE A 148 6.36 5.46 6.76
C PHE A 148 6.76 5.85 5.35
N TYR A 149 8.03 5.68 5.00
CA TYR A 149 8.53 6.07 3.70
C TYR A 149 8.05 5.13 2.58
N ARG A 150 7.71 3.87 2.90
CA ARG A 150 7.11 2.95 1.92
C ARG A 150 5.70 3.36 1.47
N ILE A 151 4.94 4.04 2.34
CA ILE A 151 3.52 4.36 2.11
C ILE A 151 3.24 5.86 1.93
N ASN A 152 4.22 6.73 2.22
CA ASN A 152 4.07 8.18 2.05
C ASN A 152 4.99 8.68 0.92
N ASN A 153 4.53 9.72 0.24
CA ASN A 153 5.14 10.25 -0.98
C ASN A 153 5.20 9.23 -2.13
N VAL A 154 4.16 8.39 -2.21
CA VAL A 154 4.07 7.34 -3.22
C VAL A 154 3.25 7.81 -4.42
N SER A 155 3.79 7.58 -5.62
CA SER A 155 3.14 7.92 -6.90
C SER A 155 2.73 6.66 -7.70
N ARG A 156 3.20 5.49 -7.29
CA ARG A 156 2.96 4.21 -7.96
C ARG A 156 2.12 3.31 -7.04
N PHE A 157 1.10 2.70 -7.62
CA PHE A 157 0.21 1.76 -6.92
C PHE A 157 -0.03 0.56 -7.81
N HIS A 158 -0.22 -0.63 -7.26
CA HIS A 158 -0.57 -1.80 -8.05
C HIS A 158 -1.78 -2.53 -7.50
N TYR A 159 -2.43 -3.27 -8.39
CA TYR A 159 -3.39 -4.30 -8.04
C TYR A 159 -3.20 -5.52 -8.94
N ASP A 160 -3.59 -6.67 -8.41
CA ASP A 160 -3.38 -7.97 -9.03
C ASP A 160 -4.72 -8.59 -9.40
N ARG A 161 -4.85 -9.02 -10.66
CA ARG A 161 -6.01 -9.77 -11.15
C ARG A 161 -5.59 -11.19 -11.51
N PRO A 162 -6.07 -12.22 -10.79
CA PRO A 162 -5.76 -13.60 -11.14
C PRO A 162 -6.52 -14.04 -12.40
N PHE A 163 -5.85 -14.79 -13.27
CA PHE A 163 -6.44 -15.41 -14.45
C PHE A 163 -5.75 -16.74 -14.77
N HIS A 164 -6.43 -17.62 -15.51
CA HIS A 164 -5.85 -18.90 -15.92
C HIS A 164 -5.42 -18.88 -17.39
N LYS A 165 -4.19 -19.31 -17.67
CA LYS A 165 -3.75 -19.61 -19.05
C LYS A 165 -3.87 -21.11 -19.30
N GLY A 166 -4.68 -21.48 -20.29
CA GLY A 166 -4.91 -22.89 -20.65
C GLY A 166 -6.03 -23.57 -19.84
N PRO A 167 -6.21 -24.89 -20.00
CA PRO A 167 -7.21 -25.64 -19.24
C PRO A 167 -6.85 -25.64 -17.75
N LYS A 168 -7.85 -25.38 -16.90
CA LYS A 168 -7.68 -25.45 -15.44
C LYS A 168 -7.31 -26.87 -15.06
N ASP A 169 -6.11 -27.03 -14.51
CA ASP A 169 -5.69 -28.27 -13.88
C ASP A 169 -6.52 -28.46 -12.60
N ARG A 170 -7.22 -29.59 -12.48
CA ARG A 170 -8.08 -29.91 -11.33
C ARG A 170 -7.29 -30.38 -10.12
N GLU A 171 -6.05 -30.86 -10.30
CA GLU A 171 -5.19 -31.30 -9.20
C GLU A 171 -4.27 -30.18 -8.70
N ASN A 172 -3.87 -29.25 -9.57
CA ASN A 172 -3.05 -28.11 -9.19
C ASN A 172 -3.46 -26.81 -9.90
N GLU A 173 -4.44 -26.12 -9.32
CA GLU A 173 -4.94 -24.84 -9.85
C GLU A 173 -3.85 -23.77 -9.95
N PHE A 174 -2.84 -23.81 -9.08
CA PHE A 174 -1.75 -22.83 -9.02
C PHE A 174 -0.83 -22.90 -10.24
N ARG A 175 -0.63 -24.07 -10.84
CA ARG A 175 0.21 -24.21 -12.06
C ARG A 175 -0.29 -23.40 -13.25
N SER A 176 -1.59 -23.17 -13.32
CA SER A 176 -2.21 -22.41 -14.40
C SER A 176 -2.59 -20.99 -14.00
N LEU A 177 -2.32 -20.59 -12.74
CA LEU A 177 -2.75 -19.31 -12.16
C LEU A 177 -1.72 -18.20 -12.43
N TRP A 178 -1.99 -17.41 -13.46
CA TRP A 178 -1.24 -16.21 -13.79
C TRP A 178 -1.84 -15.00 -13.08
N ILE A 179 -1.02 -13.99 -12.83
CA ILE A 179 -1.47 -12.72 -12.28
C ILE A 179 -1.25 -11.63 -13.31
N GLU A 180 -2.29 -10.86 -13.61
CA GLU A 180 -2.17 -9.62 -14.36
C GLU A 180 -2.01 -8.49 -13.33
N ARG A 181 -0.77 -7.99 -13.19
CA ARG A 181 -0.44 -6.89 -12.29
C ARG A 181 -0.55 -5.58 -13.05
N THR A 182 -1.47 -4.72 -12.64
CA THR A 182 -1.62 -3.38 -13.20
C THR A 182 -1.01 -2.37 -12.23
N THR A 183 0.02 -1.65 -12.69
CA THR A 183 0.62 -0.53 -11.97
C THR A 183 0.03 0.78 -12.47
N LEU A 184 -0.57 1.53 -11.56
CA LEU A 184 -1.12 2.86 -11.73
C LEU A 184 -0.05 3.88 -11.34
N ILE A 185 0.18 4.85 -12.22
CA ILE A 185 1.10 5.96 -12.02
C ILE A 185 0.25 7.22 -11.87
N LEU A 186 0.36 7.87 -10.71
CA LEU A 186 -0.41 9.07 -10.38
C LEU A 186 0.31 10.32 -10.88
N SER A 187 -0.49 11.31 -11.28
CA SER A 187 -0.02 12.66 -11.64
C SER A 187 0.69 13.38 -10.50
N ARG A 188 0.38 13.04 -9.24
CA ARG A 188 0.98 13.60 -8.02
C ARG A 188 1.06 12.54 -6.93
N PRO A 189 2.09 12.58 -6.06
CA PRO A 189 2.23 11.61 -4.99
C PRO A 189 1.21 11.81 -3.86
N LEU A 190 0.94 10.74 -3.12
CA LEU A 190 0.12 10.76 -1.91
C LEU A 190 0.99 10.53 -0.66
N PRO A 191 0.76 11.24 0.47
CA PRO A 191 -0.23 12.32 0.63
C PRO A 191 0.18 13.60 -0.11
N GLY A 192 -0.81 14.33 -0.63
CA GLY A 192 -0.64 15.65 -1.21
C GLY A 192 -1.66 16.65 -0.66
N ILE A 193 -1.89 17.75 -1.39
CA ILE A 193 -2.91 18.76 -1.03
C ILE A 193 -4.31 18.10 -0.93
N SER A 194 -4.57 17.16 -1.82
CA SER A 194 -5.79 16.36 -1.86
C SER A 194 -5.50 14.93 -1.43
N ARG A 195 -6.51 14.25 -0.85
CA ARG A 195 -6.40 12.82 -0.49
C ARG A 195 -6.44 11.88 -1.70
N TRP A 196 -6.69 12.42 -2.89
CA TRP A 196 -6.85 11.68 -4.12
C TRP A 196 -6.09 12.37 -5.25
N ALA A 197 -5.53 11.57 -6.14
CA ALA A 197 -4.80 12.03 -7.31
C ALA A 197 -5.22 11.22 -8.54
N GLU A 198 -5.24 11.90 -9.70
CA GLU A 198 -5.61 11.30 -10.98
C GLU A 198 -4.53 10.33 -11.44
N VAL A 199 -4.95 9.17 -11.95
CA VAL A 199 -4.09 8.19 -12.61
C VAL A 199 -3.75 8.72 -14.01
N GLU A 200 -2.48 8.97 -14.27
CA GLU A 200 -1.99 9.47 -15.55
C GLU A 200 -1.67 8.33 -16.51
N ARG A 201 -1.06 7.26 -16.00
CA ARG A 201 -0.61 6.13 -16.80
C ARG A 201 -0.83 4.82 -16.09
N ARG A 202 -0.99 3.77 -16.90
CA ARG A 202 -1.09 2.37 -16.47
C ARG A 202 -0.03 1.52 -17.17
N GLU A 203 0.56 0.61 -16.42
CA GLU A 203 1.50 -0.39 -16.91
C GLU A 203 0.96 -1.76 -16.52
N VAL A 204 0.78 -2.67 -17.48
CA VAL A 204 0.26 -4.01 -17.23
C VAL A 204 1.36 -5.02 -17.49
N VAL A 205 1.59 -5.90 -16.51
CA VAL A 205 2.57 -6.97 -16.59
C VAL A 205 1.90 -8.28 -16.18
N GLU A 206 2.16 -9.34 -16.94
CA GLU A 206 1.77 -10.69 -16.56
C GLU A 206 2.86 -11.32 -15.71
N VAL A 207 2.50 -11.81 -14.54
CA VAL A 207 3.38 -12.50 -13.60
C VAL A 207 3.06 -13.99 -13.66
N SER A 208 4.10 -14.80 -13.86
CA SER A 208 3.94 -16.25 -13.94
C SER A 208 3.60 -16.87 -12.57
N PRO A 209 3.02 -18.08 -12.55
CA PRO A 209 2.75 -18.80 -11.30
C PRO A 209 3.97 -18.91 -10.36
N LEU A 210 5.15 -19.16 -10.92
CA LEU A 210 6.40 -19.30 -10.16
C LEU A 210 6.83 -17.97 -9.55
N GLU A 211 6.84 -16.89 -10.34
CA GLU A 211 7.17 -15.56 -9.85
C GLU A 211 6.18 -15.09 -8.78
N ASN A 212 4.89 -15.39 -8.95
CA ASN A 212 3.88 -15.11 -7.96
C ASN A 212 4.12 -15.90 -6.66
N ALA A 213 4.49 -17.18 -6.75
CA ALA A 213 4.83 -18.00 -5.58
C ALA A 213 6.01 -17.40 -4.81
N ILE A 214 7.09 -17.02 -5.51
CA ILE A 214 8.26 -16.36 -4.92
C ILE A 214 7.84 -15.07 -4.21
N TYR A 215 7.11 -14.19 -4.91
CA TYR A 215 6.64 -12.92 -4.36
C TYR A 215 5.80 -13.12 -3.08
N VAL A 216 4.91 -14.11 -3.06
CA VAL A 216 4.08 -14.40 -1.90
C VAL A 216 4.90 -14.90 -0.71
N VAL A 217 5.90 -15.75 -0.96
CA VAL A 217 6.80 -16.25 0.10
C VAL A 217 7.67 -15.13 0.65
N GLU A 218 8.25 -14.29 -0.21
CA GLU A 218 9.06 -13.13 0.18
C GLU A 218 8.25 -12.13 1.01
N ASN A 219 7.06 -11.76 0.55
CA ASN A 219 6.18 -10.84 1.27
C ASN A 219 5.78 -11.41 2.65
N LYS A 220 5.45 -12.71 2.72
CA LYS A 220 5.11 -13.36 4.00
C LYS A 220 6.32 -13.45 4.93
N THR A 221 7.51 -13.67 4.39
CA THR A 221 8.76 -13.68 5.14
C THR A 221 9.04 -12.30 5.73
N GLN A 222 8.84 -11.24 4.96
CA GLN A 222 9.00 -9.88 5.44
C GLN A 222 7.98 -9.52 6.52
N GLU A 223 6.71 -9.92 6.36
CA GLU A 223 5.67 -9.73 7.38
C GLU A 223 6.05 -10.43 8.69
N LEU A 224 6.58 -11.66 8.62
CA LEU A 224 7.05 -12.40 9.78
C LEU A 224 8.25 -11.72 10.46
N ARG A 225 9.23 -11.24 9.69
CA ARG A 225 10.37 -10.47 10.23
C ARG A 225 9.90 -9.22 10.97
N THR A 226 8.95 -8.50 10.39
CA THR A 226 8.34 -7.32 11.01
C THR A 226 7.63 -7.67 12.32
N LEU A 227 6.82 -8.73 12.33
CA LEU A 227 6.18 -9.21 13.55
C LEU A 227 7.23 -9.57 14.61
N ILE A 228 8.21 -10.41 14.29
CA ILE A 228 9.27 -10.83 15.23
C ILE A 228 9.97 -9.62 15.86
N SER A 229 10.35 -8.62 15.06
CA SER A 229 10.95 -7.38 15.57
C SER A 229 10.02 -6.65 16.56
N GLN A 230 8.72 -6.56 16.27
CA GLN A 230 7.74 -5.94 17.17
C GLN A 230 7.63 -6.67 18.52
N TYR A 231 7.69 -8.01 18.55
CA TYR A 231 7.66 -8.78 19.81
C TYR A 231 8.97 -8.69 20.58
N GLN A 232 10.12 -8.65 19.91
CA GLN A 232 11.41 -8.49 20.58
C GLN A 232 11.52 -7.13 21.30
N HIS A 233 10.93 -6.08 20.73
CA HIS A 233 10.92 -4.74 21.33
C HIS A 233 9.84 -4.55 22.41
N ARG A 234 8.71 -5.28 22.37
CA ARG A 234 7.68 -5.25 23.42
C ARG A 234 7.91 -6.36 24.43
N GLN A 235 8.56 -6.06 25.55
CA GLN A 235 8.74 -7.02 26.64
C GLN A 235 7.42 -7.71 27.06
N HIS A 236 7.41 -9.04 26.95
CA HIS A 236 6.58 -10.05 27.63
C HIS A 236 5.03 -9.96 27.64
N HIS A 237 4.37 -9.00 26.97
CA HIS A 237 2.89 -8.92 26.95
C HIS A 237 2.24 -8.71 25.57
N GLY A 238 2.91 -9.08 24.47
CA GLY A 238 2.28 -9.08 23.13
C GLY A 238 1.37 -10.30 22.93
N ASN A 239 0.14 -10.10 22.44
CA ASN A 239 -0.75 -11.19 22.02
C ASN A 239 -0.08 -12.02 20.92
N ILE A 240 0.32 -13.27 21.17
CA ILE A 240 1.15 -14.11 20.27
C ILE A 240 0.33 -14.64 19.06
N ASN A 241 -1.00 -14.53 19.09
CA ASN A 241 -1.89 -15.11 18.08
C ASN A 241 -1.55 -14.73 16.62
N PRO A 242 -1.23 -13.46 16.27
CA PRO A 242 -0.86 -13.09 14.90
C PRO A 242 0.42 -13.78 14.40
N LEU A 243 1.41 -13.96 15.27
CA LEU A 243 2.64 -14.70 14.95
C LEU A 243 2.35 -16.19 14.75
N SER A 244 1.62 -16.81 15.68
CA SER A 244 1.29 -18.23 15.61
C SER A 244 0.48 -18.56 14.34
N ILE A 245 -0.49 -17.73 13.99
CA ILE A 245 -1.30 -17.89 12.77
C ILE A 245 -0.43 -17.73 11.52
N SER A 246 0.46 -16.72 11.49
CA SER A 246 1.33 -16.49 10.33
C SER A 246 2.37 -17.58 10.13
N LEU A 247 2.97 -18.10 11.22
CA LEU A 247 3.90 -19.22 11.19
C LEU A 247 3.20 -20.50 10.74
N PHE A 248 2.01 -20.78 11.27
CA PHE A 248 1.21 -21.94 10.87
C PHE A 248 0.87 -21.89 9.38
N ASN A 249 0.39 -20.75 8.88
CA ASN A 249 0.06 -20.58 7.47
C ASN A 249 1.29 -20.71 6.54
N LEU A 250 2.46 -20.23 6.97
CA LEU A 250 3.70 -20.38 6.22
C LEU A 250 4.13 -21.85 6.16
N PHE A 251 4.11 -22.56 7.30
CA PHE A 251 4.44 -23.98 7.35
C PHE A 251 3.52 -24.82 6.47
N TYR A 252 2.22 -24.54 6.46
CA TYR A 252 1.28 -25.23 5.57
C TYR A 252 1.57 -24.96 4.10
N LYS A 253 1.93 -23.72 3.73
CA LYS A 253 2.20 -23.34 2.34
C LYS A 253 3.54 -23.89 1.84
N LEU A 254 4.60 -23.78 2.65
CA LEU A 254 5.92 -24.34 2.33
C LEU A 254 5.91 -25.87 2.31
N ALA A 255 5.21 -26.52 3.24
CA ALA A 255 5.04 -27.98 3.20
C ALA A 255 4.29 -28.43 1.94
N TRP A 256 3.34 -27.63 1.46
CA TRP A 256 2.63 -27.88 0.21
C TRP A 256 3.50 -27.68 -1.04
N ASP A 257 4.24 -26.57 -1.09
CA ASP A 257 5.12 -26.24 -2.22
C ASP A 257 6.28 -27.25 -2.32
N PHE A 258 6.80 -27.74 -1.18
CA PHE A 258 7.86 -28.75 -1.12
C PHE A 258 7.41 -30.16 -1.50
N VAL A 259 6.16 -30.55 -1.19
CA VAL A 259 5.60 -31.85 -1.58
C VAL A 259 5.31 -31.92 -3.09
N GLN A 260 5.11 -30.77 -3.75
CA GLN A 260 4.79 -30.69 -5.18
C GLN A 260 6.04 -30.60 -6.10
N GLN A 261 7.23 -30.33 -5.56
CA GLN A 261 8.48 -30.26 -6.33
C GLN A 261 9.42 -31.43 -6.00
N SER A 262 9.43 -32.45 -6.86
CA SER A 262 10.58 -33.35 -7.06
C SER A 262 10.48 -34.09 -8.41
N PRO A 263 11.58 -34.43 -9.11
CA PRO A 263 12.98 -34.01 -8.98
C PRO A 263 13.59 -33.69 -10.38
N ARG A 264 13.35 -32.50 -10.95
CA ARG A 264 14.05 -32.08 -12.19
C ARG A 264 14.61 -30.67 -12.22
N ASP A 265 14.24 -29.81 -11.27
CA ASP A 265 14.76 -28.43 -11.21
C ASP A 265 15.61 -28.18 -9.96
N THR A 266 16.53 -29.10 -9.68
CA THR A 266 17.43 -29.01 -8.50
C THR A 266 18.56 -27.99 -8.66
N GLU A 267 18.71 -27.33 -9.81
CA GLU A 267 19.83 -26.41 -10.06
C GLU A 267 19.51 -24.91 -9.89
N ARG A 268 18.30 -24.54 -9.43
CA ARG A 268 17.96 -23.10 -9.25
C ARG A 268 17.35 -22.73 -7.90
N ILE A 269 17.54 -23.57 -6.87
CA ILE A 269 16.96 -23.31 -5.55
C ILE A 269 18.03 -22.75 -4.61
N HIS A 270 18.15 -21.41 -4.58
CA HIS A 270 18.75 -20.65 -3.47
C HIS A 270 17.78 -20.48 -2.28
N LEU A 271 16.84 -21.42 -2.06
CA LEU A 271 15.95 -21.42 -0.89
C LEU A 271 16.62 -21.98 0.40
N LYS A 272 17.90 -22.34 0.36
CA LYS A 272 18.61 -22.86 1.55
C LYS A 272 19.18 -21.79 2.48
N ASP A 273 19.16 -20.51 2.07
CA ASP A 273 19.77 -19.41 2.82
C ASP A 273 18.74 -18.36 3.34
N LEU A 274 17.44 -18.70 3.39
CA LEU A 274 16.36 -17.88 3.96
C LEU A 274 15.70 -18.58 5.15
#